data_AF-A0A813FYW0-F1
#
_entry.id   AF-A0A813FYW0-F1
#
_cell.length_a   1.000
_cell.length_b   1.000
_cell.length_c   1.000
_cell.angle_alpha   90.00
_cell.angle_beta   90.00
_cell.angle_gamma   90.00
#
_symmetry.space_group_name_H-M   'P 1'
#
loop_
_entity.id
_entity.type
_entity.pdbx_description
1 polymer ?
#
loop_
_entity_poly.entity_id
_entity_poly.type
_entity_poly.pdbx_seq_one_letter_code
_entity_poly.pdbx_strand_id
1 'polypeptide(L)'
;MDDQHRRQPPATTDSRSGLLSDAIAGWDGTGFKVVAKVGQRYLSIWAGENAEYVLGVESRDDARPNHGGGLYVCRTPMAAVRHRIPARRGGLFVAPRVMMRCICEGPFVEYVAGKIACTKIRPIEVLPMPEGYMHSAPGAAAVRPLPERPVSAAELGRRPRSGLRAETAALEDEVAELERRLGYR
;
A
#
# COMPACT_ATOMS: atom_id res chain seq x y z
N MET A 1 -55.33 0.46 14.96
CA MET A 1 -54.73 -0.84 15.30
C MET A 1 -54.80 -1.65 14.03
N ASP A 2 -53.69 -1.78 13.30
CA ASP A 2 -53.48 -2.91 12.39
C ASP A 2 -52.00 -2.98 12.04
N ASP A 3 -51.47 -4.17 12.29
CA ASP A 3 -50.09 -4.49 12.62
C ASP A 3 -49.32 -4.87 11.34
N GLN A 4 -48.30 -4.09 11.00
CA GLN A 4 -47.46 -4.32 9.81
C GLN A 4 -46.51 -5.50 10.04
N HIS A 5 -46.94 -6.69 9.63
CA HIS A 5 -46.08 -7.88 9.53
C HIS A 5 -45.08 -7.76 8.38
N ARG A 6 -43.94 -7.11 8.64
CA ARG A 6 -42.78 -7.05 7.75
C ARG A 6 -42.04 -8.39 7.80
N ARG A 7 -42.36 -9.30 6.86
CA ARG A 7 -41.64 -10.56 6.69
C ARG A 7 -40.18 -10.28 6.31
N GLN A 8 -39.25 -10.59 7.22
CA GLN A 8 -37.83 -10.62 6.89
C GLN A 8 -37.55 -11.84 6.00
N PRO A 9 -36.79 -11.69 4.89
CA PRO A 9 -36.36 -12.83 4.10
C PRO A 9 -35.34 -13.66 4.90
N PRO A 10 -35.33 -15.00 4.71
CA PRO A 10 -34.42 -15.88 5.42
C PRO A 10 -32.96 -15.57 5.05
N ALA A 11 -32.10 -15.51 6.05
CA ALA A 11 -30.66 -15.37 5.87
C ALA A 11 -30.12 -16.57 5.07
N THR A 12 -29.76 -16.31 3.81
CA THR A 12 -29.05 -17.27 2.96
C THR A 12 -27.71 -17.57 3.60
N THR A 13 -27.63 -18.72 4.26
CA THR A 13 -26.38 -19.26 4.80
C THR A 13 -25.57 -19.74 3.60
N ASP A 14 -24.59 -18.94 3.19
CA ASP A 14 -23.70 -19.24 2.06
C ASP A 14 -22.67 -20.29 2.51
N SER A 15 -23.05 -21.56 2.36
CA SER A 15 -22.28 -22.75 2.77
C SER A 15 -21.01 -23.01 1.94
N ARG A 16 -20.42 -21.99 1.30
CA ARG A 16 -19.19 -22.13 0.49
C ARG A 16 -17.90 -21.89 1.26
N SER A 17 -17.96 -21.66 2.57
CA SER A 17 -16.77 -21.46 3.42
C SER A 17 -15.89 -22.71 3.61
N GLY A 18 -16.30 -23.89 3.13
CA GLY A 18 -15.57 -25.15 3.35
C GLY A 18 -14.40 -25.46 2.38
N LEU A 19 -14.27 -24.74 1.25
CA LEU A 19 -13.27 -25.07 0.22
C LEU A 19 -12.02 -24.17 0.23
N LEU A 20 -11.94 -23.20 1.15
CA LEU A 20 -10.81 -22.26 1.25
C LEU A 20 -9.60 -22.83 2.03
N SER A 21 -9.76 -23.96 2.71
CA SER A 21 -8.75 -24.49 3.64
C SER A 21 -7.62 -25.26 2.95
N ASP A 22 -7.91 -25.98 1.86
CA ASP A 22 -6.94 -26.92 1.26
C ASP A 22 -5.76 -26.22 0.61
N ALA A 23 -5.97 -25.04 0.03
CA ALA A 23 -4.88 -24.32 -0.62
C ALA A 23 -3.83 -23.84 0.39
N ILE A 24 -4.22 -23.55 1.63
CA ILE A 24 -3.34 -23.13 2.72
C ILE A 24 -2.83 -24.33 3.54
N ALA A 25 -3.38 -25.52 3.32
CA ALA A 25 -2.92 -26.73 4.01
C ALA A 25 -1.42 -26.97 3.75
N GLY A 26 -0.65 -27.09 4.83
CA GLY A 26 0.80 -27.28 4.76
C GLY A 26 1.62 -26.00 4.58
N TRP A 27 1.00 -24.81 4.53
CA TRP A 27 1.74 -23.56 4.61
C TRP A 27 2.25 -23.35 6.05
N ASP A 28 3.55 -23.09 6.19
CA ASP A 28 4.24 -22.89 7.48
C ASP A 28 3.99 -21.51 8.12
N GLY A 29 3.16 -20.68 7.49
CA GLY A 29 2.91 -19.30 7.90
C GLY A 29 3.99 -18.31 7.44
N THR A 30 4.99 -18.73 6.66
CA THR A 30 6.02 -17.82 6.13
C THR A 30 5.52 -17.13 4.86
N GLY A 31 5.43 -15.80 4.89
CA GLY A 31 5.00 -14.98 3.75
C GLY A 31 6.06 -13.97 3.31
N PHE A 32 5.91 -13.49 2.08
CA PHE A 32 6.78 -12.49 1.47
C PHE A 32 5.98 -11.26 1.04
N LYS A 33 6.50 -10.08 1.37
CA LYS A 33 5.86 -8.79 1.07
C LYS A 33 6.86 -7.82 0.47
N VAL A 34 6.49 -7.20 -0.66
CA VAL A 34 7.26 -6.08 -1.20
C VAL A 34 6.80 -4.79 -0.52
N VAL A 35 7.75 -4.02 0.00
CA VAL A 35 7.52 -2.75 0.71
C VAL A 35 8.42 -1.66 0.12
N ALA A 36 8.06 -0.39 0.35
CA ALA A 36 8.91 0.74 0.02
C ALA A 36 9.90 1.00 1.17
N LYS A 37 11.16 1.26 0.85
CA LYS A 37 12.19 1.66 1.82
C LYS A 37 12.49 3.14 1.68
N VAL A 38 12.23 3.92 2.73
CA VAL A 38 12.50 5.35 2.78
C VAL A 38 13.39 5.64 3.97
N GLY A 39 14.68 5.85 3.72
CA GLY A 39 15.69 5.90 4.79
C GLY A 39 15.72 4.58 5.57
N GLN A 40 15.36 4.62 6.86
CA GLN A 40 15.27 3.47 7.75
C GLN A 40 13.84 2.91 7.92
N ARG A 41 12.86 3.50 7.23
CA ARG A 41 11.44 3.16 7.36
C ARG A 41 11.02 2.19 6.26
N TYR A 42 10.15 1.25 6.61
CA TYR A 42 9.58 0.29 5.66
C TYR A 42 8.06 0.49 5.57
N LEU A 43 7.62 1.03 4.45
CA LEU A 43 6.24 1.49 4.29
C LEU A 43 5.47 0.59 3.33
N SER A 44 4.19 0.37 3.64
CA SER A 44 3.27 -0.29 2.72
C SER A 44 3.18 0.50 1.42
N ILE A 45 3.42 -0.18 0.31
CA ILE A 45 3.29 0.44 -1.02
C ILE A 45 1.85 0.87 -1.30
N TRP A 46 0.88 0.18 -0.69
CA TRP A 46 -0.54 0.40 -0.91
C TRP A 46 -1.14 1.44 0.03
N ALA A 47 -0.76 1.38 1.31
CA ALA A 47 -1.29 2.26 2.36
C ALA A 47 -0.41 3.48 2.64
N GLY A 48 0.78 3.55 2.04
CA GLY A 48 1.68 4.68 2.21
C GLY A 48 2.18 4.80 3.66
N GLU A 49 2.18 6.03 4.15
CA GLU A 49 2.61 6.39 5.51
C GLU A 49 1.66 5.89 6.60
N ASN A 50 0.44 5.49 6.24
CA ASN A 50 -0.55 4.97 7.19
C ASN A 50 -0.26 3.54 7.65
N ALA A 51 0.73 2.86 7.05
CA ALA A 51 1.15 1.53 7.46
C ALA A 51 2.66 1.36 7.31
N GLU A 52 3.35 1.43 8.45
CA GLU A 52 4.78 1.18 8.60
C GLU A 52 5.02 -0.20 9.21
N TYR A 53 6.04 -0.89 8.72
CA TYR A 53 6.50 -2.17 9.20
C TYR A 53 7.84 -1.99 9.91
N VAL A 54 7.94 -2.58 11.10
CA VAL A 54 9.18 -2.62 11.88
C VAL A 54 9.58 -4.08 12.04
N LEU A 55 10.86 -4.40 11.82
CA LEU A 55 11.37 -5.76 12.00
C LEU A 55 11.15 -6.23 13.44
N GLY A 56 10.66 -7.46 13.60
CA GLY A 56 10.33 -8.07 14.88
C GLY A 56 9.02 -7.61 15.51
N VAL A 57 8.39 -6.55 15.01
CA VAL A 57 7.14 -6.00 15.55
C VAL A 57 5.95 -6.53 14.77
N GLU A 58 4.96 -7.05 15.49
CA GLU A 58 3.70 -7.52 14.90
C GLU A 58 2.85 -6.30 14.46
N SER A 59 2.34 -6.37 13.23
CA SER A 59 1.23 -5.51 12.78
C SER A 59 -0.03 -6.35 12.65
N ARG A 60 -1.20 -5.73 12.85
CA ARG A 60 -2.50 -6.40 12.81
C ARG A 60 -3.51 -5.63 11.97
N ASP A 61 -4.26 -6.34 11.13
CA ASP A 61 -5.46 -5.88 10.43
C ASP A 61 -6.29 -7.12 10.06
N ASP A 62 -7.57 -7.14 10.43
CA ASP A 62 -8.38 -8.36 10.30
C ASP A 62 -8.59 -8.74 8.82
N ALA A 63 -8.17 -9.96 8.46
CA ALA A 63 -8.31 -10.48 7.12
C ALA A 63 -9.80 -10.73 6.81
N ARG A 64 -10.30 -10.10 5.74
CA ARG A 64 -11.70 -10.17 5.33
C ARG A 64 -11.83 -10.53 3.85
N PRO A 65 -12.90 -11.26 3.46
CA PRO A 65 -13.20 -11.50 2.04
C PRO A 65 -13.29 -10.21 1.22
N ASN A 66 -13.23 -10.34 -0.12
CA ASN A 66 -13.40 -9.23 -1.05
C ASN A 66 -12.43 -8.05 -0.84
N HIS A 67 -11.21 -8.33 -0.35
CA HIS A 67 -10.19 -7.32 -0.06
C HIS A 67 -10.62 -6.29 1.01
N GLY A 68 -11.58 -6.64 1.87
CA GLY A 68 -12.14 -5.74 2.89
C GLY A 68 -11.18 -5.43 4.05
N GLY A 69 -10.01 -6.06 4.11
CA GLY A 69 -9.00 -5.86 5.14
C GLY A 69 -7.90 -6.91 5.05
N GLY A 70 -6.94 -6.82 5.95
CA GLY A 70 -5.89 -7.80 6.10
C GLY A 70 -4.53 -7.35 5.58
N LEU A 71 -3.51 -8.03 6.08
CA LEU A 71 -2.12 -7.80 5.72
C LEU A 71 -1.74 -8.75 4.59
N TYR A 72 -1.51 -8.18 3.42
CA TYR A 72 -1.24 -8.97 2.22
C TYR A 72 0.20 -9.44 2.11
N VAL A 73 0.38 -10.72 1.78
CA VAL A 73 1.63 -11.42 1.49
C VAL A 73 1.46 -12.38 0.30
N CYS A 74 2.56 -12.89 -0.23
CA CYS A 74 2.59 -14.03 -1.14
C CYS A 74 3.39 -15.19 -0.50
N ARG A 75 3.09 -16.44 -0.89
CA ARG A 75 3.79 -17.61 -0.34
C ARG A 75 5.26 -17.70 -0.72
N THR A 76 5.62 -17.21 -1.91
CA THR A 76 7.00 -17.30 -2.42
C THR A 76 7.55 -15.91 -2.74
N PRO A 77 8.89 -15.73 -2.67
CA PRO A 77 9.53 -14.49 -3.09
C PRO A 77 9.15 -14.11 -4.52
N MET A 78 9.22 -15.07 -5.45
CA MET A 78 8.94 -14.84 -6.87
C MET A 78 7.51 -14.35 -7.11
N ALA A 79 6.52 -14.89 -6.39
CA ALA A 79 5.14 -14.41 -6.47
C ALA A 79 5.00 -12.97 -5.96
N ALA A 80 5.70 -12.61 -4.87
CA ALA A 80 5.70 -11.25 -4.34
C ALA A 80 6.30 -10.25 -5.34
N VAL A 81 7.39 -10.61 -6.04
CA VAL A 81 8.01 -9.76 -7.07
C VAL A 81 7.11 -9.55 -8.28
N ARG A 82 6.45 -10.62 -8.74
CA ARG A 82 5.53 -10.57 -9.88
C ARG A 82 4.22 -9.83 -9.56
N HIS A 83 3.94 -9.58 -8.28
CA HIS A 83 2.74 -8.87 -7.89
C HIS A 83 2.75 -7.44 -8.46
N ARG A 84 1.79 -7.15 -9.33
CA ARG A 84 1.69 -5.86 -10.01
C ARG A 84 1.34 -4.78 -8.99
N ILE A 85 2.25 -3.83 -8.81
CA ILE A 85 2.03 -2.61 -8.06
C ILE A 85 1.51 -1.54 -9.03
N PRO A 86 0.29 -1.01 -8.85
CA PRO A 86 -0.25 0.05 -9.67
C PRO A 86 0.61 1.30 -9.56
N ALA A 87 0.87 1.92 -10.72
CA ALA A 87 1.44 3.24 -10.78
C ALA A 87 0.40 4.26 -10.32
N ARG A 88 0.45 4.65 -9.05
CA ARG A 88 -0.27 5.82 -8.55
C ARG A 88 0.64 7.03 -8.71
N ARG A 89 0.13 8.11 -9.30
CA ARG A 89 0.85 9.39 -9.38
C ARG A 89 1.04 9.94 -7.96
N GLY A 90 2.27 10.31 -7.62
CA GLY A 90 2.64 10.73 -6.25
C GLY A 90 2.94 9.57 -5.29
N GLY A 91 3.56 9.89 -4.15
CA GLY A 91 3.85 8.94 -3.08
C GLY A 91 5.04 8.00 -3.32
N LEU A 92 4.97 6.80 -2.72
CA LEU A 92 6.05 5.80 -2.65
C LEU A 92 6.31 5.05 -3.97
N PHE A 93 5.72 5.47 -5.09
CA PHE A 93 5.85 4.76 -6.37
C PHE A 93 7.31 4.68 -6.86
N VAL A 94 8.05 5.78 -6.70
CA VAL A 94 9.48 5.90 -7.06
C VAL A 94 10.44 5.49 -5.94
N ALA A 95 9.92 5.17 -4.74
CA ALA A 95 10.76 4.79 -3.62
C ALA A 95 11.46 3.44 -3.92
N PRO A 96 12.72 3.26 -3.47
CA PRO A 96 13.39 1.97 -3.52
C PRO A 96 12.52 0.88 -2.90
N ARG A 97 12.50 -0.29 -3.52
CA ARG A 97 11.72 -1.43 -3.01
C ARG A 97 12.64 -2.46 -2.37
N VAL A 98 12.14 -3.08 -1.31
CA VAL A 98 12.76 -4.24 -0.69
C VAL A 98 11.70 -5.31 -0.46
N MET A 99 12.15 -6.54 -0.30
CA MET A 99 11.29 -7.63 0.09
C MET A 99 11.44 -7.89 1.58
N MET A 100 10.34 -8.20 2.26
CA MET A 100 10.33 -8.69 3.62
C MET A 100 9.90 -10.15 3.64
N ARG A 101 10.63 -10.96 4.41
CA ARG A 101 10.15 -12.26 4.87
C ARG A 101 9.45 -12.06 6.21
N CYS A 102 8.28 -12.66 6.35
CA CYS A 102 7.39 -12.42 7.48
C CYS A 102 6.84 -13.73 8.03
N ILE A 103 6.62 -13.78 9.34
CA ILE A 103 5.74 -14.77 9.96
C ILE A 103 4.32 -14.21 9.94
N CYS A 104 3.37 -15.01 9.46
CA CYS A 104 1.98 -14.62 9.25
C CYS A 104 1.07 -15.50 10.10
N GLU A 105 0.08 -14.88 10.76
CA GLU A 105 -0.92 -15.60 11.55
C GLU A 105 -2.33 -15.31 11.07
N GLY A 106 -3.19 -16.33 11.23
CA GLY A 106 -4.56 -16.34 10.74
C GLY A 106 -5.55 -15.51 11.58
N PRO A 107 -6.81 -15.43 11.14
CA PRO A 107 -7.37 -16.09 9.95
C PRO A 107 -6.75 -15.61 8.64
N PHE A 108 -6.79 -16.48 7.62
CA PHE A 108 -6.24 -16.24 6.30
C PHE A 108 -7.34 -16.19 5.24
N VAL A 109 -7.15 -15.35 4.23
CA VAL A 109 -8.01 -15.27 3.05
C VAL A 109 -7.13 -15.29 1.81
N GLU A 110 -7.29 -16.31 0.97
CA GLU A 110 -6.60 -16.40 -0.30
C GLU A 110 -7.39 -15.69 -1.41
N TYR A 111 -6.68 -14.97 -2.27
CA TYR A 111 -7.21 -14.32 -3.45
C TYR A 111 -6.51 -14.86 -4.70
N VAL A 112 -7.07 -14.50 -5.86
CA VAL A 112 -6.50 -14.82 -7.17
C VAL A 112 -5.02 -14.42 -7.28
N ALA A 113 -4.27 -15.18 -8.06
CA ALA A 113 -2.83 -15.01 -8.28
C ALA A 113 -1.94 -15.23 -7.03
N GLY A 114 -2.40 -16.02 -6.06
CA GLY A 114 -1.59 -16.47 -4.91
C GLY A 114 -1.33 -15.36 -3.89
N LYS A 115 -2.17 -14.32 -3.86
CA LYS A 115 -2.15 -13.28 -2.85
C LYS A 115 -2.92 -13.77 -1.63
N ILE A 116 -2.35 -13.62 -0.44
CA ILE A 116 -2.98 -14.04 0.81
C ILE A 116 -3.09 -12.83 1.72
N ALA A 117 -4.28 -12.56 2.27
CA ALA A 117 -4.43 -11.71 3.44
C ALA A 117 -4.31 -12.56 4.69
N CYS A 118 -3.50 -12.09 5.64
CA CYS A 118 -3.40 -12.62 6.99
C CYS A 118 -3.81 -11.55 8.00
N THR A 119 -4.18 -11.95 9.21
CA THR A 119 -4.62 -11.00 10.24
C THR A 119 -3.45 -10.35 10.95
N LYS A 120 -2.34 -11.08 11.09
CA LYS A 120 -1.11 -10.57 11.69
C LYS A 120 0.09 -10.85 10.81
N ILE A 121 1.02 -9.92 10.79
CA ILE A 121 2.31 -10.07 10.13
C ILE A 121 3.41 -9.60 11.07
N ARG A 122 4.46 -10.38 11.21
CA ARG A 122 5.70 -9.98 11.89
C ARG A 122 6.86 -10.09 10.89
N PRO A 123 7.36 -8.98 10.37
CA PRO A 123 8.55 -8.98 9.53
C PRO A 123 9.76 -9.49 10.32
N ILE A 124 10.52 -10.42 9.76
CA ILE A 124 11.69 -11.02 10.43
C ILE A 124 13.00 -10.73 9.71
N GLU A 125 12.94 -10.45 8.42
CA GLU A 125 14.14 -10.26 7.60
C GLU A 125 13.82 -9.37 6.38
N VAL A 126 14.78 -8.55 5.99
CA VAL A 126 14.76 -7.81 4.73
C VAL A 126 15.63 -8.52 3.72
N LEU A 127 15.06 -8.85 2.58
CA LEU A 127 15.72 -9.51 1.45
C LEU A 127 15.94 -8.49 0.32
N PRO A 128 17.05 -8.61 -0.43
CA PRO A 128 17.26 -7.81 -1.62
C PRO A 128 16.20 -8.12 -2.67
N MET A 129 15.84 -7.11 -3.47
CA MET A 129 15.04 -7.34 -4.67
C MET A 129 15.90 -8.03 -5.74
N PRO A 130 15.33 -8.90 -6.58
CA PRO A 130 16.05 -9.47 -7.71
C PRO A 130 16.61 -8.40 -8.64
N GLU A 131 17.72 -8.72 -9.28
CA GLU A 131 18.33 -7.88 -10.32
C GLU A 131 17.33 -7.60 -11.46
N GLY A 132 17.40 -6.41 -12.04
CA GLY A 132 16.50 -5.98 -13.11
C GLY A 132 15.09 -5.56 -12.68
N TYR A 133 14.75 -5.65 -11.39
CA TYR A 133 13.49 -5.10 -10.91
C TYR A 133 13.49 -3.57 -11.04
N MET A 134 12.49 -2.97 -11.69
CA MET A 134 12.48 -1.54 -12.07
C MET A 134 12.75 -0.53 -10.93
N HIS A 135 12.58 -0.96 -9.68
CA HIS A 135 12.81 -0.13 -8.48
C HIS A 135 13.83 -0.75 -7.50
N SER A 136 14.69 -1.65 -7.98
CA SER A 136 15.79 -2.23 -7.19
C SER A 136 17.01 -1.32 -7.13
N ALA A 137 17.09 -0.29 -7.98
CA ALA A 137 18.20 0.64 -7.94
C ALA A 137 18.29 1.21 -6.52
N PRO A 138 19.39 0.95 -5.78
CA PRO A 138 19.66 1.76 -4.61
C PRO A 138 19.69 3.17 -5.17
N GLY A 139 18.80 4.03 -4.68
CA GLY A 139 18.91 5.43 -4.96
C GLY A 139 20.27 5.86 -4.46
N ALA A 140 21.30 5.76 -5.32
CA ALA A 140 22.39 6.70 -5.37
C ALA A 140 21.82 8.04 -5.85
N ALA A 141 20.71 8.48 -5.25
CA ALA A 141 20.66 9.85 -4.82
C ALA A 141 21.89 9.94 -3.94
N ALA A 142 22.99 10.45 -4.53
CA ALA A 142 24.09 11.00 -3.78
C ALA A 142 23.42 11.69 -2.60
N VAL A 143 23.64 11.17 -1.39
CA VAL A 143 23.25 11.85 -0.18
C VAL A 143 23.99 13.17 -0.32
N ARG A 144 23.34 14.19 -0.91
CA ARG A 144 23.84 15.54 -0.86
C ARG A 144 23.93 15.74 0.64
N PRO A 145 25.14 15.93 1.20
CA PRO A 145 25.27 16.15 2.63
C PRO A 145 24.22 17.17 3.00
N LEU A 146 23.38 16.84 3.98
CA LEU A 146 22.48 17.84 4.55
C LEU A 146 23.38 19.05 4.85
N PRO A 147 23.04 20.26 4.35
CA PRO A 147 23.88 21.41 4.60
C PRO A 147 24.14 21.49 6.11
N GLU A 148 25.41 21.47 6.51
CA GLU A 148 25.82 21.42 7.93
C GLU A 148 25.35 22.65 8.72
N ARG A 149 24.91 23.69 8.00
CA ARG A 149 24.30 24.87 8.60
C ARG A 149 22.81 24.63 8.84
N PRO A 150 22.31 24.87 10.07
CA PRO A 150 20.89 25.05 10.31
C PRO A 150 20.35 26.09 9.34
N VAL A 151 19.39 25.70 8.51
CA VAL A 151 18.71 26.63 7.61
C VAL A 151 18.09 27.71 8.50
N SER A 152 18.62 28.93 8.40
CA SER A 152 18.14 30.02 9.23
C SER A 152 16.69 30.34 8.85
N ALA A 153 15.86 30.76 9.81
CA ALA A 153 14.47 31.18 9.52
C ALA A 153 14.40 32.29 8.45
N ALA A 154 15.48 33.07 8.29
CA ALA A 154 15.63 34.08 7.25
C ALA A 154 15.74 33.51 5.83
N GLU A 155 16.27 32.29 5.66
CA GLU A 155 16.42 31.64 4.34
C GLU A 155 15.12 30.96 3.87
N LEU A 156 14.32 30.44 4.81
CA LEU A 156 12.99 29.89 4.51
C LEU A 156 12.01 30.97 4.00
N GLY A 157 12.22 32.24 4.36
CA GLY A 157 11.42 33.37 3.89
C GLY A 157 11.75 33.87 2.47
N ARG A 158 12.88 33.46 1.89
CA ARG A 158 13.33 33.93 0.56
C ARG A 158 12.93 33.05 -0.62
N ARG A 159 12.27 31.91 -0.38
CA ARG A 159 11.68 31.16 -1.48
C ARG A 159 10.51 31.98 -2.06
N PRO A 160 10.51 32.31 -3.37
CA PRO A 160 9.41 33.03 -3.97
C PRO A 160 8.14 32.19 -3.82
N ARG A 161 7.22 32.65 -2.96
CA ARG A 161 5.87 32.09 -2.78
C ARG A 161 4.98 32.27 -4.04
N SER A 162 5.53 32.82 -5.12
CA SER A 162 4.81 33.18 -6.34
C SER A 162 4.52 32.00 -7.28
N GLY A 163 5.32 30.93 -7.26
CA GLY A 163 5.17 29.82 -8.22
C GLY A 163 3.86 29.05 -8.06
N LEU A 164 3.53 28.64 -6.82
CA LEU A 164 2.34 27.82 -6.54
C LEU A 164 1.03 28.56 -6.83
N ARG A 165 0.96 29.87 -6.56
CA ARG A 165 -0.23 30.67 -6.88
C ARG A 165 -0.41 30.86 -8.39
N ALA A 166 0.68 31.07 -9.12
CA ALA A 166 0.63 31.19 -10.58
C ALA A 166 0.20 29.87 -11.24
N GLU A 167 0.71 28.73 -10.75
CA GLU A 167 0.30 27.41 -11.24
C GLU A 167 -1.17 27.10 -10.93
N THR A 168 -1.66 27.50 -9.75
CA THR A 168 -3.07 27.29 -9.38
C THR A 168 -4.00 28.13 -10.25
N ALA A 169 -3.67 29.41 -10.49
CA ALA A 169 -4.46 30.28 -11.35
C ALA A 169 -4.51 29.77 -12.81
N ALA A 170 -3.40 29.26 -13.34
CA ALA A 170 -3.37 28.71 -14.69
C ALA A 170 -4.26 27.47 -14.84
N LEU A 171 -4.29 26.60 -13.81
CA LEU A 171 -5.16 25.42 -13.79
C LEU A 171 -6.64 25.81 -13.66
N GLU A 172 -6.95 26.81 -12.85
CA GLU A 172 -8.33 27.32 -12.72
C GLU A 172 -8.85 27.90 -14.05
N ASP A 173 -8.02 28.63 -14.80
CA ASP A 173 -8.36 29.15 -16.13
C ASP A 173 -8.60 28.02 -17.15
N GLU A 174 -7.77 26.98 -17.14
CA GLU A 174 -7.92 25.82 -18.04
C GLU A 174 -9.21 25.03 -17.75
N VAL A 175 -9.55 24.84 -16.47
CA VAL A 175 -10.81 24.21 -16.05
C VAL A 175 -12.00 25.05 -16.48
N ALA A 176 -11.96 26.37 -16.27
CA ALA A 176 -13.03 27.27 -16.68
C ALA A 176 -13.23 27.33 -18.22
N GLU A 177 -12.17 27.12 -19.01
CA GLU A 177 -12.29 26.95 -20.45
C GLU A 177 -12.94 25.62 -20.83
N LEU A 178 -12.57 24.52 -20.18
CA LEU A 178 -13.16 23.21 -20.41
C LEU A 178 -14.65 23.17 -20.06
N GLU A 179 -15.06 23.76 -18.93
CA GLU A 179 -16.47 23.86 -18.52
C GLU A 179 -17.29 24.64 -19.55
N ARG A 180 -16.75 25.76 -20.06
CA ARG A 180 -17.39 26.54 -21.15
C ARG A 180 -17.56 25.72 -22.43
N ARG A 181 -16.57 24.92 -22.82
CA ARG A 181 -16.63 24.06 -24.01
C ARG A 181 -17.64 22.92 -23.86
N LEU A 182 -17.84 22.44 -22.65
CA LEU A 182 -18.71 21.30 -22.35
C LEU A 182 -20.14 21.71 -21.97
N GLY A 183 -20.42 23.02 -21.83
CA GLY A 183 -21.75 23.53 -21.51
C GLY A 183 -22.16 23.33 -20.05
N TYR A 184 -21.20 23.08 -19.16
CA TYR A 184 -21.44 23.11 -17.72
C TYR A 184 -21.45 24.58 -17.27
N ARG A 185 -22.63 25.10 -16.95
CA ARG A 185 -22.83 26.36 -16.23
C ARG A 185 -23.77 26.12 -15.06
#